data_AF-A0A1V9YB63-F1
#
_entry.id   AF-A0A1V9YB63-F1
#
_cell.length_a   1.000
_cell.length_b   1.000
_cell.length_c   1.000
_cell.angle_alpha   90.00
_cell.angle_beta   90.00
_cell.angle_gamma   90.00
#
_symmetry.space_group_name_H-M   'P 1'
#
loop_
_entity.id
_entity.type
_entity.pdbx_description
1 polymer ?
#
loop_
_entity_poly.entity_id
_entity_poly.type
_entity_poly.pdbx_seq_one_letter_code
_entity_poly.pdbx_strand_id
1 'polypeptide(L)'
;MSTRTLDALPTSFADVPSAVVNAGGVSGYVTKTLTVHLTTKKSIGSKLCAYLGSVVLTLPVLLLPIFVALKADGDLSWTWVHTLIPLWLLDALLFVAYLHFTRTDDTANTVVEGDINADTTSLLHAPSQKIMTKFVARFGTNLTVDVPRVQMLSLVFTVVTQVLVALRLDGQLAWKWSYISLPYCLVMIFDPSITSVLQVLQAIFVAQKLDMELSWSWAVILLPTWLPAFIIVFILPAAIAFSLLSVNEGNEQPSVVRAIAALLGLVFAFGLVFGPQLLLVLRLEYTVFDATYIILPWLILYGLLVIGGLAHAFVTPAENNIENVSVTVSYGTA
;
A
#
# COMPACT_ATOMS: atom_id res chain seq x y z
N MET A 1 45.95 -16.98 -7.65
CA MET A 1 45.00 -17.93 -7.03
C MET A 1 44.53 -17.26 -5.74
N SER A 2 43.43 -16.50 -5.81
CA SER A 2 42.94 -15.69 -4.67
C SER A 2 41.69 -16.37 -4.13
N THR A 3 41.83 -16.95 -2.94
CA THR A 3 40.76 -17.52 -2.15
C THR A 3 39.86 -16.40 -1.66
N ARG A 4 38.70 -16.20 -2.32
CA ARG A 4 37.61 -15.39 -1.77
C ARG A 4 37.07 -16.10 -0.54
N THR A 5 37.48 -15.64 0.63
CA THR A 5 36.83 -15.93 1.90
C THR A 5 35.37 -15.46 1.79
N LEU A 6 34.45 -16.41 1.90
CA LEU A 6 33.05 -16.13 2.20
C LEU A 6 33.05 -15.51 3.60
N ASP A 7 33.05 -14.18 3.65
CA ASP A 7 32.88 -13.44 4.89
C ASP A 7 31.59 -13.92 5.55
N ALA A 8 31.73 -14.31 6.81
CA ALA A 8 30.69 -14.92 7.61
C ALA A 8 29.43 -14.05 7.60
N LEU A 9 28.29 -14.68 7.33
CA LEU A 9 26.98 -14.09 7.65
C LEU A 9 26.99 -13.73 9.14
N PRO A 10 26.61 -12.49 9.52
CA PRO A 10 26.61 -12.07 10.91
C PRO A 10 25.72 -13.03 11.72
N THR A 11 26.34 -13.74 12.65
CA THR A 11 25.69 -14.78 13.48
C THR A 11 24.85 -14.19 14.62
N SER A 12 24.82 -12.86 14.75
CA SER A 12 24.17 -12.14 15.84
C SER A 12 23.45 -10.90 15.34
N PHE A 13 22.18 -10.76 15.70
CA PHE A 13 21.36 -9.56 15.48
C PHE A 13 21.73 -8.38 16.41
N ALA A 14 22.69 -8.56 17.34
CA ALA A 14 23.13 -7.50 18.24
C ALA A 14 24.08 -6.49 17.57
N ASP A 15 24.78 -6.91 16.51
CA ASP A 15 25.61 -6.02 15.69
C ASP A 15 24.79 -5.49 14.52
N VAL A 16 23.75 -4.70 14.82
CA VAL A 16 23.04 -3.95 13.77
C VAL A 16 24.02 -2.89 13.27
N PRO A 17 24.62 -3.02 12.07
CA PRO A 17 25.72 -2.15 11.67
C PRO A 17 25.18 -0.74 11.47
N SER A 18 26.03 0.28 11.65
CA SER A 18 25.79 1.68 11.30
C SER A 18 25.20 1.88 9.88
N ALA A 19 25.30 0.86 9.02
CA ALA A 19 24.58 0.74 7.75
C ALA A 19 23.04 0.84 7.85
N VAL A 20 22.40 0.37 8.93
CA VAL A 20 20.93 0.47 9.13
C VAL A 20 20.53 1.89 9.50
N VAL A 21 21.31 2.55 10.35
CA VAL A 21 21.11 3.97 10.70
C VAL A 21 21.27 4.84 9.44
N ASN A 22 22.32 4.60 8.66
CA ASN A 22 22.56 5.31 7.40
C ASN A 22 21.55 5.01 6.27
N ALA A 23 20.74 3.96 6.40
CA ALA A 23 19.71 3.62 5.42
C ALA A 23 18.36 4.30 5.68
N GLY A 24 18.22 5.09 6.76
CA GLY A 24 16.93 5.68 7.15
C GLY A 24 16.10 4.77 8.06
N GLY A 25 16.76 4.03 8.95
CA GLY A 25 16.12 3.08 9.86
C GLY A 25 15.77 1.75 9.19
N VAL A 26 14.96 0.93 9.87
CA VAL A 26 14.62 -0.41 9.38
C VAL A 26 13.70 -0.37 8.17
N SER A 27 12.76 0.57 8.08
CA SER A 27 11.99 0.77 6.85
C SER A 27 12.91 1.10 5.68
N GLY A 28 13.89 1.99 5.90
CA GLY A 28 14.93 2.28 4.92
C GLY A 28 15.79 1.07 4.58
N TYR A 29 16.18 0.25 5.57
CA TYR A 29 16.93 -0.98 5.35
C TYR A 29 16.10 -2.06 4.67
N VAL A 30 14.84 -2.27 5.02
CA VAL A 30 13.93 -3.22 4.36
C VAL A 30 13.68 -2.75 2.95
N THR A 31 13.35 -1.48 2.72
CA THR A 31 13.14 -0.95 1.37
C THR A 31 14.42 -1.03 0.55
N LYS A 32 15.57 -0.69 1.13
CA LYS A 32 16.88 -0.82 0.47
C LYS A 32 17.28 -2.28 0.30
N THR A 33 16.91 -3.19 1.19
CA THR A 33 17.21 -4.62 1.08
C THR A 33 16.29 -5.27 0.09
N LEU A 34 14.98 -5.03 0.11
CA LEU A 34 14.03 -5.45 -0.92
C LEU A 34 14.43 -4.86 -2.27
N THR A 35 14.75 -3.58 -2.33
CA THR A 35 15.26 -2.94 -3.56
C THR A 35 16.53 -3.64 -4.00
N VAL A 36 17.56 -3.72 -3.15
CA VAL A 36 18.82 -4.42 -3.45
C VAL A 36 18.56 -5.88 -3.77
N HIS A 37 17.57 -6.58 -3.23
CA HIS A 37 17.28 -7.98 -3.51
C HIS A 37 16.52 -8.18 -4.80
N LEU A 38 15.66 -7.21 -5.15
CA LEU A 38 14.93 -7.14 -6.42
C LEU A 38 15.85 -6.63 -7.55
N THR A 39 16.84 -5.79 -7.24
CA THR A 39 17.79 -5.18 -8.19
C THR A 39 19.14 -5.88 -8.25
N THR A 40 19.55 -6.63 -7.21
CA THR A 40 20.77 -7.46 -7.32
C THR A 40 20.56 -8.45 -8.44
N LYS A 41 21.68 -8.77 -9.08
CA LYS A 41 21.85 -9.69 -10.19
C LYS A 41 21.52 -11.12 -9.76
N LYS A 42 20.27 -11.33 -9.40
CA LYS A 42 19.77 -12.54 -8.77
C LYS A 42 19.25 -13.44 -9.87
N SER A 43 19.52 -14.74 -9.74
CA SER A 43 19.05 -15.76 -10.68
C SER A 43 17.56 -15.56 -10.98
N ILE A 44 17.17 -15.78 -12.24
CA ILE A 44 15.79 -15.65 -12.73
C ILE A 44 14.77 -16.33 -11.79
N GLY A 45 15.18 -17.42 -11.13
CA GLY A 45 14.37 -18.14 -10.15
C GLY A 45 13.99 -17.32 -8.91
N SER A 46 14.86 -16.42 -8.43
CA SER A 46 14.55 -15.57 -7.27
C SER A 46 13.59 -14.42 -7.62
N LYS A 47 13.70 -13.85 -8.82
CA LYS A 47 12.73 -12.88 -9.34
C LYS A 47 11.37 -13.53 -9.51
N LEU A 48 11.34 -14.73 -10.08
CA LEU A 48 10.11 -15.53 -10.23
C LEU A 48 9.49 -15.87 -8.87
N CYS A 49 10.30 -16.28 -7.88
CA CYS A 49 9.82 -16.59 -6.53
C CYS A 49 9.21 -15.36 -5.85
N ALA A 50 9.87 -14.19 -5.91
CA ALA A 50 9.33 -12.96 -5.36
C ALA A 50 8.02 -12.54 -6.07
N TYR A 51 7.98 -12.67 -7.41
CA TYR A 51 6.79 -12.38 -8.20
C TYR A 51 5.63 -13.31 -7.85
N LEU A 52 5.83 -14.63 -7.83
CA LEU A 52 4.81 -15.60 -7.44
C LEU A 52 4.35 -15.38 -5.99
N GLY A 53 5.28 -15.09 -5.08
CA GLY A 53 4.95 -14.71 -3.71
C GLY A 53 4.05 -13.49 -3.64
N SER A 54 4.31 -12.46 -4.45
CA SER A 54 3.46 -11.26 -4.53
C SER A 54 2.06 -11.57 -5.08
N VAL A 55 1.95 -12.44 -6.10
CA VAL A 55 0.66 -12.86 -6.66
C VAL A 55 -0.16 -13.61 -5.61
N VAL A 56 0.47 -14.56 -4.90
CA VAL A 56 -0.17 -15.30 -3.81
C VAL A 56 -0.63 -14.37 -2.70
N LEU A 57 0.18 -13.37 -2.33
CA LEU A 57 -0.19 -12.39 -1.31
C LEU A 57 -1.39 -11.53 -1.71
N THR A 58 -1.58 -11.26 -3.00
CA THR A 58 -2.75 -10.51 -3.51
C THR A 58 -4.00 -11.38 -3.71
N LEU A 59 -3.90 -12.70 -3.60
CA LEU A 59 -5.01 -13.61 -3.82
C LEU A 59 -6.21 -13.35 -2.89
N PRO A 60 -6.05 -13.07 -1.57
CA PRO A 60 -7.19 -12.76 -0.71
C PRO A 60 -7.98 -11.52 -1.16
N VAL A 61 -7.29 -10.50 -1.68
CA VAL A 61 -7.91 -9.28 -2.23
C VAL A 61 -8.76 -9.62 -3.46
N LEU A 62 -8.37 -10.62 -4.24
CA LEU A 62 -9.09 -11.08 -5.42
C LEU A 62 -10.25 -12.00 -5.10
N LEU A 63 -10.08 -12.91 -4.14
CA LEU A 63 -11.14 -13.84 -3.75
C LEU A 63 -12.29 -13.14 -3.02
N LEU A 64 -12.02 -12.07 -2.27
CA LEU A 64 -13.03 -11.33 -1.53
C LEU A 64 -14.22 -10.88 -2.40
N PRO A 65 -14.04 -10.06 -3.46
CA PRO A 65 -15.16 -9.63 -4.29
C PRO A 65 -15.84 -10.83 -4.95
N ILE A 66 -15.09 -11.83 -5.42
CA ILE A 66 -15.66 -13.03 -6.07
C ILE A 66 -16.63 -13.75 -5.13
N PHE A 67 -16.20 -14.03 -3.91
CA PHE A 67 -17.05 -14.73 -2.93
C PHE A 67 -18.26 -13.89 -2.54
N VAL A 68 -18.08 -12.58 -2.36
CA VAL A 68 -19.19 -11.66 -2.08
C VAL A 68 -20.21 -11.65 -3.22
N ALA A 69 -19.77 -11.65 -4.48
CA ALA A 69 -20.67 -11.72 -5.64
C ALA A 69 -21.43 -13.03 -5.73
N LEU A 70 -20.73 -14.17 -5.66
CA LEU A 70 -21.37 -15.49 -5.69
C LEU A 70 -22.36 -15.65 -4.53
N LYS A 71 -22.03 -15.10 -3.35
CA LYS A 71 -22.95 -15.11 -2.22
C LYS A 71 -24.14 -14.19 -2.42
N ALA A 72 -23.94 -13.00 -2.99
CA ALA A 72 -25.01 -12.05 -3.27
C ALA A 72 -25.99 -12.56 -4.35
N ASP A 73 -25.50 -13.33 -5.32
CA ASP A 73 -26.31 -13.94 -6.37
C ASP A 73 -27.02 -15.24 -5.89
N GLY A 74 -26.68 -15.73 -4.69
CA GLY A 74 -27.30 -16.92 -4.10
C GLY A 74 -26.66 -18.25 -4.53
N ASP A 75 -25.60 -18.22 -5.34
CA ASP A 75 -24.85 -19.40 -5.78
C ASP A 75 -24.08 -20.05 -4.63
N LEU A 76 -23.75 -19.27 -3.59
CA LEU A 76 -23.03 -19.75 -2.41
C LEU A 76 -23.96 -19.86 -1.18
N SER A 77 -24.15 -21.08 -0.68
CA SER A 77 -24.98 -21.36 0.51
C SER A 77 -24.29 -21.08 1.85
N TRP A 78 -23.02 -20.66 1.84
CA TRP A 78 -22.21 -20.43 3.05
C TRP A 78 -22.70 -19.24 3.87
N THR A 79 -22.37 -19.17 5.15
CA THR A 79 -22.63 -17.95 5.94
C THR A 79 -21.69 -16.82 5.51
N TRP A 80 -22.06 -15.57 5.75
CA TRP A 80 -21.24 -14.39 5.45
C TRP A 80 -19.90 -14.43 6.16
N VAL A 81 -19.84 -14.97 7.38
CA VAL A 81 -18.57 -15.21 8.08
C VAL A 81 -17.61 -16.08 7.25
N HIS A 82 -18.10 -17.15 6.60
CA HIS A 82 -17.29 -18.00 5.73
C HIS A 82 -16.98 -17.33 4.39
N THR A 83 -17.94 -16.62 3.80
CA THR A 83 -17.73 -15.85 2.56
C THR A 83 -16.61 -14.81 2.72
N LEU A 84 -16.46 -14.24 3.92
CA LEU A 84 -15.44 -13.23 4.24
C LEU A 84 -14.09 -13.83 4.70
N ILE A 85 -13.85 -15.14 4.57
CA ILE A 85 -12.53 -15.75 4.85
C ILE A 85 -11.35 -15.01 4.20
N PRO A 86 -11.41 -14.61 2.92
CA PRO A 86 -10.34 -13.84 2.31
C PRO A 86 -10.07 -12.49 3.01
N LEU A 87 -11.11 -11.83 3.52
CA LEU A 87 -10.97 -10.60 4.29
C LEU A 87 -10.26 -10.88 5.63
N TRP A 88 -10.66 -11.92 6.36
CA TRP A 88 -10.02 -12.29 7.62
C TRP A 88 -8.52 -12.63 7.44
N LEU A 89 -8.18 -13.30 6.33
CA LEU A 89 -6.78 -13.57 5.97
C LEU A 89 -6.01 -12.27 5.68
N LEU A 90 -6.63 -11.33 4.96
CA LEU A 90 -6.04 -10.02 4.68
C LEU A 90 -5.80 -9.24 5.97
N ASP A 91 -6.78 -9.19 6.88
CA ASP A 91 -6.66 -8.49 8.16
C ASP A 91 -5.58 -9.13 9.04
N ALA A 92 -5.48 -10.46 9.07
CA ALA A 92 -4.42 -11.17 9.80
C ALA A 92 -3.02 -10.85 9.23
N LEU A 93 -2.89 -10.82 7.90
CA LEU A 93 -1.63 -10.44 7.24
C LEU A 93 -1.26 -8.99 7.51
N LEU A 94 -2.22 -8.07 7.42
CA LEU A 94 -2.04 -6.66 7.75
C LEU A 94 -1.65 -6.48 9.22
N PHE A 95 -2.29 -7.21 10.13
CA PHE A 95 -1.96 -7.19 11.55
C PHE A 95 -0.52 -7.65 11.81
N VAL A 96 -0.07 -8.75 11.20
CA VAL A 96 1.31 -9.25 11.33
C VAL A 96 2.31 -8.26 10.73
N ALA A 97 2.03 -7.72 9.55
CA ALA A 97 2.87 -6.70 8.93
C ALA A 97 2.97 -5.47 9.82
N TYR A 98 1.84 -5.03 10.37
CA TYR A 98 1.76 -3.90 11.28
C TYR A 98 2.62 -4.10 12.53
N LEU A 99 2.47 -5.24 13.23
CA LEU A 99 3.29 -5.59 14.39
C LEU A 99 4.79 -5.60 14.07
N HIS A 100 5.14 -6.09 12.89
CA HIS A 100 6.53 -6.12 12.45
C HIS A 100 7.08 -4.70 12.26
N PHE A 101 6.35 -3.82 11.56
CA PHE A 101 6.77 -2.44 11.34
C PHE A 101 6.88 -1.64 12.64
N THR A 102 5.91 -1.77 13.56
CA THR A 102 5.97 -1.04 14.84
C THR A 102 7.15 -1.47 15.70
N ARG A 103 7.46 -2.78 15.74
CA ARG A 103 8.60 -3.29 16.51
C ARG A 103 9.94 -2.75 15.98
N THR A 104 10.02 -2.51 14.68
CA THR A 104 11.26 -2.05 14.07
C THR A 104 11.55 -0.58 14.35
N ASP A 105 10.53 0.25 14.55
CA ASP A 105 10.70 1.68 14.85
C ASP A 105 11.18 1.91 16.30
N ASP A 106 10.67 1.14 17.28
CA ASP A 106 11.11 1.21 18.68
C ASP A 106 12.60 0.89 18.83
N THR A 107 13.11 -0.04 18.02
CA THR A 107 14.53 -0.41 18.02
C THR A 107 15.41 0.68 17.43
N ALA A 108 14.93 1.42 16.42
CA ALA A 108 15.70 2.48 15.79
C ALA A 108 15.87 3.70 16.72
N ASN A 109 14.83 4.05 17.50
CA ASN A 109 14.86 5.23 18.38
C ASN A 109 15.77 5.03 19.60
N THR A 110 15.84 3.82 20.17
CA THR A 110 16.69 3.52 21.33
C THR A 110 18.19 3.59 21.04
N VAL A 111 18.60 3.36 19.78
CA VAL A 111 20.02 3.42 19.38
C VAL A 111 20.50 4.87 19.20
N VAL A 112 19.64 5.78 18.76
CA VAL A 112 20.03 7.17 18.46
C VAL A 112 20.24 8.00 19.73
N GLU A 113 19.54 7.69 20.83
CA GLU A 113 19.65 8.44 22.08
C GLU A 113 20.90 8.06 22.91
N GLY A 114 21.63 7.01 22.53
CA GLY A 114 22.84 6.55 23.21
C GLY A 114 24.13 7.32 22.89
N ASP A 115 24.21 8.04 21.76
CA ASP A 115 25.48 8.54 21.20
C ASP A 115 25.61 10.09 21.14
N ILE A 116 24.64 10.87 21.63
CA ILE A 116 24.63 12.34 21.47
C ILE A 116 25.48 13.08 22.53
N ASN A 117 26.36 12.39 23.26
CA ASN A 117 27.26 13.03 24.23
C ASN A 117 28.68 13.34 23.69
N ALA A 118 28.90 13.33 22.38
CA ALA A 118 30.18 13.74 21.79
C ALA A 118 29.99 14.79 20.67
N ASP A 119 30.42 16.02 20.96
CA ASP A 119 30.76 17.10 20.01
C ASP A 119 29.67 17.64 19.04
N THR A 120 28.78 18.51 19.54
CA THR A 120 27.95 19.40 18.70
C THR A 120 28.22 20.87 18.96
N THR A 121 29.38 21.36 18.49
CA THR A 121 29.74 22.80 18.50
C THR A 121 30.00 23.39 17.10
N SER A 122 29.82 22.65 16.01
CA SER A 122 30.36 23.06 14.68
C SER A 122 29.36 23.28 13.53
N LEU A 123 28.03 23.20 13.71
CA LEU A 123 27.06 23.29 12.58
C LEU A 123 26.05 24.46 12.65
N LEU A 124 26.56 25.63 13.05
CA LEU A 124 25.90 26.93 12.84
C LEU A 124 26.33 27.50 11.47
N HIS A 125 25.73 27.07 10.36
CA HIS A 125 25.57 27.87 9.12
C HIS A 125 24.93 27.05 7.98
N ALA A 126 23.59 27.03 7.91
CA ALA A 126 22.86 26.74 6.66
C ALA A 126 21.43 27.33 6.73
N PRO A 127 21.09 28.36 5.93
CA PRO A 127 19.76 28.96 5.96
C PRO A 127 18.81 28.39 4.90
N SER A 128 17.50 28.53 5.18
CA SER A 128 16.39 28.70 4.22
C SER A 128 15.56 27.50 3.72
N GLN A 129 16.02 26.24 3.70
CA GLN A 129 15.15 25.13 3.23
C GLN A 129 14.33 24.44 4.35
N LYS A 130 14.47 24.90 5.59
CA LYS A 130 13.85 24.31 6.80
C LYS A 130 12.40 24.76 7.08
N ILE A 131 11.84 25.67 6.28
CA ILE A 131 10.53 26.28 6.59
C ILE A 131 9.36 25.43 6.04
N MET A 132 9.50 24.80 4.86
CA MET A 132 8.41 24.01 4.27
C MET A 132 8.30 22.60 4.86
N THR A 133 9.42 21.96 5.20
CA THR A 133 9.44 20.69 5.93
C THR A 133 8.92 20.84 7.36
N LYS A 134 9.15 21.99 8.00
CA LYS A 134 8.52 22.31 9.29
C LYS A 134 7.01 22.52 9.17
N PHE A 135 6.48 23.02 8.06
CA PHE A 135 5.03 23.23 7.94
C PHE A 135 4.27 21.91 7.76
N VAL A 136 4.83 20.95 7.00
CA VAL A 136 4.30 19.57 6.89
C VAL A 136 4.47 18.80 8.20
N ALA A 137 5.60 18.96 8.90
CA ALA A 137 5.80 18.34 10.21
C ALA A 137 4.91 18.94 11.32
N ARG A 138 4.58 20.23 11.24
CA ARG A 138 3.81 20.95 12.27
C ARG A 138 2.30 20.75 12.18
N PHE A 139 1.78 20.26 11.05
CA PHE A 139 0.41 19.73 10.98
C PHE A 139 0.31 18.30 11.57
N GLY A 140 1.45 17.67 11.90
CA GLY A 140 1.52 16.27 12.35
C GLY A 140 1.83 16.02 13.83
N THR A 141 2.19 17.01 14.66
CA THR A 141 2.66 16.68 16.02
C THR A 141 2.33 17.74 17.07
N ASN A 142 1.38 17.43 17.95
CA ASN A 142 1.35 17.87 19.35
C ASN A 142 0.58 16.90 20.27
N LEU A 143 0.37 15.65 19.84
CA LEU A 143 -0.14 14.58 20.69
C LEU A 143 0.79 13.38 20.55
N THR A 144 1.87 13.36 21.33
CA THR A 144 2.77 12.20 21.48
C THR A 144 2.09 11.12 22.31
N VAL A 145 0.88 10.72 21.92
CA VAL A 145 0.33 9.43 22.33
C VAL A 145 1.06 8.40 21.47
N ASP A 146 1.50 7.30 22.09
CA ASP A 146 2.18 6.17 21.43
C ASP A 146 1.45 5.79 20.12
N VAL A 147 1.91 6.37 19.01
CA VAL A 147 1.37 6.18 17.64
C VAL A 147 1.12 4.70 17.32
N PRO A 148 2.00 3.75 17.71
CA PRO A 148 1.73 2.34 17.43
C PRO A 148 0.51 1.78 18.18
N ARG A 149 0.28 2.18 19.43
CA ARG A 149 -0.83 1.65 20.25
C ARG A 149 -2.19 2.11 19.74
N VAL A 150 -2.27 3.36 19.30
CA VAL A 150 -3.49 3.98 18.77
C VAL A 150 -3.95 3.32 17.48
N GLN A 151 -3.01 3.01 16.59
CA GLN A 151 -3.28 2.33 15.33
C GLN A 151 -3.67 0.84 15.52
N MET A 152 -3.06 0.12 16.48
CA MET A 152 -3.54 -1.23 16.84
C MET A 152 -4.99 -1.20 17.30
N LEU A 153 -5.36 -0.21 18.12
CA LEU A 153 -6.71 -0.06 18.61
C LEU A 153 -7.70 0.24 17.47
N SER A 154 -7.32 1.11 16.52
CA SER A 154 -8.07 1.37 15.29
C SER A 154 -8.33 0.09 14.48
N LEU A 155 -7.31 -0.76 14.32
CA LEU A 155 -7.43 -2.03 13.61
C LEU A 155 -8.39 -2.98 14.33
N VAL A 156 -8.30 -3.08 15.67
CA VAL A 156 -9.24 -3.87 16.47
C VAL A 156 -10.68 -3.39 16.28
N PHE A 157 -10.93 -2.07 16.34
CA PHE A 157 -12.27 -1.52 16.10
C PHE A 157 -12.80 -1.79 14.69
N THR A 158 -11.92 -1.78 13.69
CA THR A 158 -12.25 -2.15 12.31
C THR A 158 -12.67 -3.62 12.21
N VAL A 159 -11.89 -4.54 12.80
CA VAL A 159 -12.22 -5.97 12.82
C VAL A 159 -13.52 -6.24 13.59
N VAL A 160 -13.73 -5.60 14.73
CA VAL A 160 -14.99 -5.70 15.49
C VAL A 160 -16.17 -5.27 14.62
N THR A 161 -16.04 -4.17 13.87
CA THR A 161 -17.09 -3.71 12.95
C THR A 161 -17.37 -4.75 11.86
N GLN A 162 -16.34 -5.30 11.22
CA GLN A 162 -16.50 -6.32 10.19
C GLN A 162 -17.22 -7.56 10.73
N VAL A 163 -16.88 -8.01 11.95
CA VAL A 163 -17.56 -9.15 12.59
C VAL A 163 -19.03 -8.84 12.84
N LEU A 164 -19.37 -7.65 13.36
CA LEU A 164 -20.76 -7.25 13.58
C LEU A 164 -21.54 -7.14 12.27
N VAL A 165 -20.92 -6.62 11.20
CA VAL A 165 -21.50 -6.57 9.84
C VAL A 165 -21.78 -7.99 9.33
N ALA A 166 -20.82 -8.92 9.46
CA ALA A 166 -21.00 -10.31 9.05
C ALA A 166 -22.15 -10.99 9.80
N LEU A 167 -22.21 -10.83 11.13
CA LEU A 167 -23.29 -11.37 11.97
C LEU A 167 -24.66 -10.78 11.61
N ARG A 168 -24.71 -9.49 11.26
CA ARG A 168 -25.94 -8.83 10.80
C ARG A 168 -26.38 -9.37 9.45
N LEU A 169 -25.45 -9.52 8.50
CA LEU A 169 -25.74 -10.08 7.18
C LEU A 169 -26.21 -11.54 7.27
N ASP A 170 -25.74 -12.30 8.27
CA ASP A 170 -26.22 -13.65 8.58
C ASP A 170 -27.57 -13.69 9.32
N GLY A 171 -28.17 -12.53 9.61
CA GLY A 171 -29.45 -12.44 10.31
C GLY A 171 -29.39 -12.79 11.81
N GLN A 172 -28.19 -12.96 12.37
CA GLN A 172 -27.99 -13.28 13.79
C GLN A 172 -28.15 -12.05 14.69
N LEU A 173 -27.90 -10.86 14.15
CA LEU A 173 -28.01 -9.59 14.86
C LEU A 173 -29.22 -8.80 14.33
N ALA A 174 -30.10 -8.34 15.23
CA ALA A 174 -31.30 -7.57 14.87
C ALA A 174 -31.10 -6.04 14.86
N TRP A 175 -29.90 -5.56 15.18
CA TRP A 175 -29.61 -4.13 15.39
C TRP A 175 -29.67 -3.31 14.10
N LYS A 176 -30.00 -2.02 14.21
CA LYS A 176 -29.87 -1.06 13.11
C LYS A 176 -28.42 -0.97 12.62
N TRP A 177 -28.22 -0.70 11.33
CA TRP A 177 -26.90 -0.57 10.71
C TRP A 177 -26.08 0.55 11.35
N SER A 178 -26.75 1.64 11.75
CA SER A 178 -26.11 2.78 12.44
C SER A 178 -25.41 2.38 13.74
N TYR A 179 -25.98 1.44 14.51
CA TYR A 179 -25.34 0.95 15.75
C TYR A 179 -24.18 -0.01 15.45
N ILE A 180 -24.30 -0.79 14.38
CA ILE A 180 -23.25 -1.72 13.94
C ILE A 180 -22.01 -0.97 13.47
N SER A 181 -22.17 0.21 12.86
CA SER A 181 -21.06 1.07 12.44
C SER A 181 -20.40 1.87 13.56
N LEU A 182 -20.96 1.89 14.78
CA LEU A 182 -20.46 2.72 15.89
C LEU A 182 -19.00 2.43 16.27
N PRO A 183 -18.53 1.17 16.36
CA PRO A 183 -17.11 0.90 16.63
C PRO A 183 -16.20 1.48 15.55
N TYR A 184 -16.64 1.49 14.29
CA TYR A 184 -15.90 2.12 13.20
C TYR A 184 -15.84 3.64 13.33
N CYS A 185 -16.89 4.29 13.84
CA CYS A 185 -16.84 5.73 14.13
C CYS A 185 -15.74 6.08 15.15
N LEU A 186 -15.40 5.16 16.06
CA LEU A 186 -14.30 5.37 17.02
C LEU A 186 -12.92 5.36 16.35
N VAL A 187 -12.76 4.73 15.17
CA VAL A 187 -11.52 4.77 14.39
C VAL A 187 -11.10 6.21 14.10
N MET A 188 -12.05 7.10 13.80
CA MET A 188 -11.78 8.52 13.53
C MET A 188 -11.15 9.26 14.71
N ILE A 189 -11.41 8.82 15.95
CA ILE A 189 -10.82 9.42 17.15
C ILE A 189 -9.33 9.06 17.24
N PHE A 190 -8.97 7.88 16.77
CA PHE A 190 -7.62 7.34 16.85
C PHE A 190 -6.76 7.69 15.63
N ASP A 191 -7.36 7.77 14.45
CA ASP A 191 -6.70 8.20 13.22
C ASP A 191 -7.51 9.34 12.56
N PRO A 192 -7.17 10.61 12.85
CA PRO A 192 -7.85 11.76 12.29
C PRO A 192 -7.39 12.06 10.85
N SER A 193 -6.74 11.12 10.15
CA SER A 193 -6.36 11.31 8.76
C SER A 193 -7.60 11.57 7.88
N ILE A 194 -7.44 12.44 6.87
CA ILE A 194 -8.52 12.79 5.94
C ILE A 194 -9.11 11.53 5.28
N THR A 195 -8.26 10.54 4.97
CA THR A 195 -8.67 9.25 4.43
C THR A 195 -9.57 8.48 5.39
N SER A 196 -9.20 8.40 6.67
CA SER A 196 -9.98 7.70 7.69
C SER A 196 -11.29 8.41 7.99
N VAL A 197 -11.29 9.75 8.03
CA VAL A 197 -12.52 10.55 8.15
C VAL A 197 -13.47 10.28 6.98
N LEU A 198 -12.97 10.27 5.74
CA LEU A 198 -13.79 10.01 4.56
C LEU A 198 -14.32 8.57 4.53
N GLN A 199 -13.53 7.58 4.98
CA GLN A 199 -13.96 6.19 5.10
C GLN A 199 -15.05 6.02 6.16
N VAL A 200 -14.90 6.65 7.34
CA VAL A 200 -15.92 6.62 8.39
C VAL A 200 -17.20 7.30 7.93
N LEU A 201 -17.09 8.46 7.27
CA LEU A 201 -18.23 9.16 6.70
C LEU A 201 -18.95 8.30 5.65
N GLN A 202 -18.19 7.61 4.79
CA GLN A 202 -18.72 6.64 3.83
C GLN A 202 -19.52 5.54 4.51
N ALA A 203 -18.97 4.95 5.58
CA ALA A 203 -19.62 3.88 6.33
C ALA A 203 -20.92 4.36 6.99
N ILE A 204 -20.94 5.58 7.54
CA ILE A 204 -22.13 6.20 8.14
C ILE A 204 -23.22 6.39 7.07
N PHE A 205 -22.89 6.97 5.91
CA PHE A 205 -23.89 7.17 4.85
C PHE A 205 -24.45 5.85 4.32
N VAL A 206 -23.59 4.83 4.17
CA VAL A 206 -24.05 3.48 3.78
C VAL A 206 -24.96 2.89 4.85
N ALA A 207 -24.60 2.98 6.13
CA ALA A 207 -25.42 2.48 7.23
C ALA A 207 -26.80 3.17 7.28
N GLN A 208 -26.83 4.50 7.18
CA GLN A 208 -28.08 5.27 7.16
C GLN A 208 -28.94 4.96 5.93
N LYS A 209 -28.31 4.70 4.78
CA LYS A 209 -29.02 4.26 3.58
C LYS A 209 -29.64 2.88 3.77
N LEU A 210 -28.90 1.94 4.33
CA LEU A 210 -29.38 0.58 4.61
C LEU A 210 -30.47 0.56 5.69
N ASP A 211 -30.47 1.52 6.62
CA ASP A 211 -31.54 1.75 7.60
C ASP A 211 -32.77 2.44 6.98
N MET A 212 -32.76 2.77 5.68
CA MET A 212 -33.81 3.48 4.95
C MET A 212 -34.10 4.91 5.46
N GLU A 213 -33.18 5.49 6.23
CA GLU A 213 -33.31 6.86 6.76
C GLU A 213 -32.83 7.92 5.75
N LEU A 214 -32.02 7.52 4.76
CA LEU A 214 -31.44 8.41 3.75
C LEU A 214 -31.98 8.12 2.33
N SER A 215 -32.59 9.12 1.70
CA SER A 215 -33.19 9.00 0.36
C SER A 215 -32.25 9.29 -0.81
N TRP A 216 -30.98 9.63 -0.56
CA TRP A 216 -30.01 9.99 -1.60
C TRP A 216 -29.66 8.83 -2.55
N SER A 217 -29.18 9.15 -3.75
CA SER A 217 -28.68 8.14 -4.69
C SER A 217 -27.37 7.50 -4.20
N TRP A 218 -27.11 6.28 -4.66
CA TRP A 218 -25.88 5.55 -4.30
C TRP A 218 -24.62 6.28 -4.75
N ALA A 219 -24.68 7.01 -5.88
CA ALA A 219 -23.59 7.86 -6.34
C ALA A 219 -23.21 8.94 -5.30
N VAL A 220 -24.19 9.60 -4.68
CA VAL A 220 -23.97 10.64 -3.66
C VAL A 220 -23.48 10.02 -2.36
N ILE A 221 -24.04 8.89 -1.97
CA ILE A 221 -23.62 8.16 -0.76
C ILE A 221 -22.14 7.75 -0.86
N LEU A 222 -21.68 7.36 -2.05
CA LEU A 222 -20.30 6.96 -2.29
C LEU A 222 -19.32 8.12 -2.54
N LEU A 223 -19.78 9.37 -2.48
CA LEU A 223 -18.98 10.58 -2.71
C LEU A 223 -17.70 10.66 -1.87
N PRO A 224 -17.71 10.33 -0.57
CA PRO A 224 -16.48 10.30 0.22
C PRO A 224 -15.41 9.35 -0.34
N THR A 225 -15.81 8.26 -1.02
CA THR A 225 -14.88 7.34 -1.71
C THR A 225 -14.43 7.91 -3.06
N TRP A 226 -15.34 8.54 -3.81
CA TRP A 226 -15.01 9.12 -5.12
C TRP A 226 -13.96 10.23 -5.03
N LEU A 227 -13.94 11.01 -3.95
CA LEU A 227 -13.07 12.19 -3.83
C LEU A 227 -11.57 11.86 -3.75
N PRO A 228 -11.08 11.03 -2.79
CA PRO A 228 -9.66 10.63 -2.76
C PRO A 228 -9.26 9.89 -4.03
N ALA A 229 -10.17 9.08 -4.52
CA ALA A 229 -9.95 8.24 -5.66
C ALA A 229 -9.78 9.11 -6.94
N PHE A 230 -10.61 10.15 -7.13
CA PHE A 230 -10.44 11.15 -8.19
C PHE A 230 -9.09 11.86 -8.10
N ILE A 231 -8.65 12.25 -6.91
CA ILE A 231 -7.33 12.87 -6.69
C ILE A 231 -6.20 11.92 -7.13
N ILE A 232 -6.24 10.67 -6.68
CA ILE A 232 -5.21 9.66 -6.99
C ILE A 232 -5.16 9.34 -8.48
N VAL A 233 -6.30 9.30 -9.17
CA VAL A 233 -6.35 8.95 -10.60
C VAL A 233 -5.96 10.10 -11.51
N PHE A 234 -6.47 11.29 -11.24
CA PHE A 234 -6.36 12.38 -12.20
C PHE A 234 -5.21 13.30 -11.83
N ILE A 235 -5.08 13.68 -10.56
CA ILE A 235 -4.10 14.68 -10.13
C ILE A 235 -2.70 14.07 -10.07
N LEU A 236 -2.55 12.92 -9.40
CA LEU A 236 -1.23 12.31 -9.23
C LEU A 236 -0.56 12.01 -10.58
N PRO A 237 -1.24 11.41 -11.57
CA PRO A 237 -0.56 11.07 -12.80
C PRO A 237 -0.47 12.23 -13.78
N ALA A 238 -1.38 13.21 -13.74
CA ALA A 238 -1.16 14.46 -14.44
C ALA A 238 0.09 15.16 -13.90
N ALA A 239 0.31 15.14 -12.59
CA ALA A 239 1.54 15.64 -11.98
C ALA A 239 2.76 14.80 -12.39
N ILE A 240 2.67 13.47 -12.44
CA ILE A 240 3.77 12.60 -12.93
C ILE A 240 4.06 12.88 -14.40
N ALA A 241 3.03 12.95 -15.25
CA ALA A 241 3.17 13.25 -16.68
C ALA A 241 3.79 14.63 -16.90
N PHE A 242 3.32 15.65 -16.17
CA PHE A 242 3.91 16.97 -16.19
C PHE A 242 5.37 16.96 -15.75
N SER A 243 5.69 16.26 -14.65
CA SER A 243 7.07 16.11 -14.16
C SER A 243 7.97 15.40 -15.18
N LEU A 244 7.46 14.37 -15.85
CA LEU A 244 8.18 13.65 -16.89
C LEU A 244 8.42 14.51 -18.13
N LEU A 245 7.49 15.41 -18.47
CA LEU A 245 7.63 16.36 -19.55
C LEU A 245 8.62 17.49 -19.19
N SER A 246 8.65 17.94 -17.94
CA SER A 246 9.51 19.05 -17.49
C SER A 246 10.98 18.68 -17.30
N VAL A 247 11.31 17.42 -17.04
CA VAL A 247 12.70 16.97 -16.79
C VAL A 247 13.55 16.91 -18.08
N ASN A 248 12.94 17.01 -19.27
CA ASN A 248 13.60 16.67 -20.53
C ASN A 248 14.13 17.86 -21.35
N GLU A 249 14.48 18.99 -20.73
CA GLU A 249 15.04 20.16 -21.45
C GLU A 249 16.49 19.95 -21.94
N GLY A 250 17.18 18.87 -21.55
CA GLY A 250 18.64 18.73 -21.77
C GLY A 250 19.15 17.55 -22.60
N ASN A 251 18.33 16.55 -22.96
CA ASN A 251 18.85 15.39 -23.69
C ASN A 251 17.81 14.70 -24.59
N GLU A 252 18.30 14.08 -25.66
CA GLU A 252 17.59 13.69 -26.88
C GLU A 252 16.24 12.97 -26.67
N GLN A 253 15.23 13.50 -27.38
CA GLN A 253 13.90 12.96 -27.67
C GLN A 253 13.00 12.56 -26.47
N PRO A 254 11.90 13.27 -26.23
CA PRO A 254 10.78 12.71 -25.48
C PRO A 254 10.19 11.59 -26.33
N SER A 255 10.42 10.33 -25.96
CA SER A 255 9.75 9.22 -26.63
C SER A 255 8.26 9.34 -26.34
N VAL A 256 7.50 9.85 -27.31
CA VAL A 256 6.02 9.88 -27.32
C VAL A 256 5.46 8.53 -26.86
N VAL A 257 6.17 7.44 -27.17
CA VAL A 257 5.93 6.09 -26.67
C VAL A 257 5.82 6.01 -25.14
N ARG A 258 6.73 6.62 -24.38
CA ARG A 258 6.69 6.60 -22.90
C ARG A 258 5.48 7.37 -22.35
N ALA A 259 5.14 8.51 -22.97
CA ALA A 259 3.96 9.27 -22.59
C ALA A 259 2.67 8.51 -22.88
N ILE A 260 2.57 7.88 -24.06
CA ILE A 260 1.44 7.02 -24.43
C ILE A 260 1.34 5.82 -23.47
N ALA A 261 2.47 5.15 -23.16
CA ALA A 261 2.48 4.04 -22.23
C ALA A 261 2.03 4.45 -20.83
N ALA A 262 2.46 5.61 -20.34
CA ALA A 262 2.02 6.15 -19.05
C ALA A 262 0.51 6.46 -19.06
N LEU A 263 -0.02 7.05 -20.13
CA LEU A 263 -1.44 7.34 -20.28
C LEU A 263 -2.28 6.05 -20.36
N LEU A 264 -1.83 5.05 -21.11
CA LEU A 264 -2.49 3.74 -21.17
C LEU A 264 -2.48 3.05 -19.81
N GLY A 265 -1.34 3.06 -19.12
CA GLY A 265 -1.20 2.54 -17.77
C GLY A 265 -2.15 3.22 -16.78
N LEU A 266 -2.36 4.53 -16.93
CA LEU A 266 -3.32 5.29 -16.14
C LEU A 266 -4.76 4.88 -16.41
N VAL A 267 -5.17 4.83 -17.67
CA VAL A 267 -6.54 4.44 -18.05
C VAL A 267 -6.83 3.03 -17.55
N PHE A 268 -5.83 2.14 -17.64
CA PHE A 268 -5.92 0.79 -17.11
C PHE A 268 -6.05 0.76 -15.59
N ALA A 269 -5.21 1.52 -14.87
CA ALA A 269 -5.28 1.63 -13.41
C ALA A 269 -6.62 2.22 -12.96
N PHE A 270 -7.15 3.20 -13.70
CA PHE A 270 -8.49 3.74 -13.46
C PHE A 270 -9.57 2.67 -13.64
N GLY A 271 -9.58 1.97 -14.77
CA GLY A 271 -10.53 0.88 -15.01
C GLY A 271 -10.47 -0.20 -13.92
N LEU A 272 -9.26 -0.54 -13.46
CA LEU A 272 -9.04 -1.54 -12.42
C LEU A 272 -9.50 -1.04 -11.04
N VAL A 273 -9.23 0.21 -10.68
CA VAL A 273 -9.57 0.73 -9.35
C VAL A 273 -11.02 1.18 -9.25
N PHE A 274 -11.68 1.56 -10.35
CA PHE A 274 -13.02 2.18 -10.32
C PHE A 274 -14.10 1.40 -11.06
N GLY A 275 -13.72 0.52 -11.98
CA GLY A 275 -14.66 -0.28 -12.76
C GLY A 275 -15.66 -1.01 -11.86
N PRO A 276 -15.22 -1.75 -10.83
CA PRO A 276 -16.12 -2.42 -9.89
C PRO A 276 -17.06 -1.47 -9.15
N GLN A 277 -16.57 -0.31 -8.72
CA GLN A 277 -17.34 0.66 -7.94
C GLN A 277 -18.41 1.33 -8.80
N LEU A 278 -18.07 1.69 -10.05
CA LEU A 278 -19.03 2.23 -11.01
C LEU A 278 -20.11 1.19 -11.34
N LEU A 279 -19.72 -0.06 -11.62
CA LEU A 279 -20.66 -1.14 -11.88
C LEU A 279 -21.52 -1.47 -10.65
N LEU A 280 -20.96 -1.39 -9.45
CA LEU A 280 -21.70 -1.54 -8.20
C LEU A 280 -22.75 -0.45 -8.03
N VAL A 281 -22.41 0.83 -8.28
CA VAL A 281 -23.39 1.93 -8.24
C VAL A 281 -24.49 1.71 -9.27
N LEU A 282 -24.13 1.36 -10.51
CA LEU A 282 -25.11 1.08 -11.56
C LEU A 282 -26.05 -0.06 -11.16
N ARG A 283 -25.52 -1.12 -10.54
CA ARG A 283 -26.33 -2.22 -10.03
C ARG A 283 -27.24 -1.76 -8.89
N LEU A 284 -26.71 -1.05 -7.91
CA LEU A 284 -27.45 -0.59 -6.73
C LEU A 284 -28.55 0.42 -7.08
N GLU A 285 -28.40 1.20 -8.15
CA GLU A 285 -29.34 2.26 -8.54
C GLU A 285 -30.39 1.81 -9.56
N TYR A 286 -30.05 0.90 -10.50
CA TYR A 286 -30.91 0.59 -11.64
C TYR A 286 -31.30 -0.89 -11.84
N THR A 287 -30.61 -1.85 -11.18
CA THR A 287 -30.68 -3.34 -11.33
C THR A 287 -31.35 -3.93 -12.60
N VAL A 288 -30.60 -4.72 -13.39
CA VAL A 288 -30.81 -6.18 -13.67
C VAL A 288 -29.51 -6.78 -14.24
N PHE A 289 -28.49 -7.05 -13.44
CA PHE A 289 -27.41 -7.96 -13.86
C PHE A 289 -26.73 -8.63 -12.66
N ASP A 290 -26.15 -9.81 -12.90
CA ASP A 290 -25.51 -10.63 -11.89
C ASP A 290 -24.27 -9.94 -11.29
N ALA A 291 -24.03 -10.16 -10.00
CA ALA A 291 -22.87 -9.60 -9.30
C ALA A 291 -21.56 -9.99 -9.98
N THR A 292 -21.53 -11.17 -10.60
CA THR A 292 -20.37 -11.68 -11.34
C THR A 292 -19.89 -10.72 -12.44
N TYR A 293 -20.80 -10.01 -13.12
CA TYR A 293 -20.43 -9.03 -14.15
C TYR A 293 -19.74 -7.78 -13.58
N ILE A 294 -19.97 -7.44 -12.31
CA ILE A 294 -19.25 -6.33 -11.63
C ILE A 294 -17.75 -6.63 -11.58
N ILE A 295 -17.40 -7.90 -11.37
CA ILE A 295 -16.04 -8.33 -11.05
C ILE A 295 -15.28 -8.76 -12.30
N LEU A 296 -15.99 -9.18 -13.34
CA LEU A 296 -15.37 -9.70 -14.56
C LEU A 296 -14.34 -8.74 -15.19
N PRO A 297 -14.62 -7.43 -15.39
CA PRO A 297 -13.61 -6.52 -15.93
C PRO A 297 -12.38 -6.44 -15.04
N TRP A 298 -12.57 -6.47 -13.73
CA TRP A 298 -11.49 -6.42 -12.77
C TRP A 298 -10.60 -7.68 -12.83
N LEU A 299 -11.18 -8.86 -12.97
CA LEU A 299 -10.41 -10.10 -13.15
C LEU A 299 -9.63 -10.12 -14.46
N ILE A 300 -10.22 -9.61 -15.54
CA ILE A 300 -9.53 -9.50 -16.84
C ILE A 300 -8.34 -8.55 -16.71
N LEU A 301 -8.55 -7.36 -16.13
CA LEU A 301 -7.49 -6.37 -15.94
C LEU A 301 -6.40 -6.90 -14.99
N TYR A 302 -6.78 -7.52 -13.88
CA TYR A 302 -5.81 -8.14 -12.97
C TYR A 302 -5.03 -9.28 -13.65
N GLY A 303 -5.69 -10.14 -14.41
CA GLY A 303 -5.05 -11.21 -15.17
C GLY A 303 -4.04 -10.69 -16.21
N LEU A 304 -4.37 -9.61 -16.92
CA LEU A 304 -3.45 -8.93 -17.84
C LEU A 304 -2.24 -8.33 -17.10
N LEU A 305 -2.46 -7.74 -15.92
CA LEU A 305 -1.37 -7.23 -15.08
C LEU A 305 -0.45 -8.34 -14.59
N VAL A 306 -1.00 -9.49 -14.23
CA VAL A 306 -0.22 -10.70 -13.88
C VAL A 306 0.61 -11.15 -15.09
N ILE A 307 -0.01 -11.38 -16.24
CA ILE A 307 0.71 -11.82 -17.45
C ILE A 307 1.79 -10.82 -17.85
N GLY A 308 1.50 -9.51 -17.79
CA GLY A 308 2.47 -8.44 -18.07
C GLY A 308 3.64 -8.43 -17.09
N GLY A 309 3.38 -8.58 -15.79
CA GLY A 309 4.42 -8.67 -14.76
C GLY A 309 5.31 -9.91 -14.93
N LEU A 310 4.70 -11.04 -15.29
CA LEU A 310 5.42 -12.27 -15.61
C LEU A 310 6.31 -12.10 -16.85
N ALA A 311 5.76 -11.55 -17.93
CA ALA A 311 6.53 -11.25 -19.14
C ALA A 311 7.70 -10.30 -18.83
N HIS A 312 7.47 -9.26 -18.03
CA HIS A 312 8.52 -8.34 -17.60
C HIS A 312 9.63 -9.06 -16.82
N ALA A 313 9.28 -9.99 -15.92
CA ALA A 313 10.25 -10.78 -15.16
C ALA A 313 11.15 -11.68 -16.04
N PHE A 314 10.64 -12.12 -17.21
CA PHE A 314 11.42 -12.90 -18.19
C PHE A 314 12.20 -12.03 -19.18
N VAL A 315 11.64 -10.88 -19.59
CA VAL A 315 12.23 -10.03 -20.64
C VAL A 315 13.33 -9.13 -20.11
N THR A 316 13.30 -8.72 -18.83
CA THR A 316 14.36 -7.86 -18.29
C THR A 316 15.70 -8.61 -18.34
N PRO A 317 16.63 -8.22 -19.24
CA PRO A 317 17.90 -8.92 -19.38
C PRO A 317 18.62 -8.84 -18.04
N ALA A 318 19.25 -9.95 -17.63
CA ALA A 318 20.16 -9.91 -16.51
C ALA A 318 21.32 -8.99 -16.91
N GLU A 319 21.26 -7.73 -16.48
CA GLU A 319 22.21 -6.67 -16.83
C GLU A 319 23.62 -7.25 -16.81
N ASN A 320 24.26 -7.37 -17.98
CA ASN A 320 25.48 -8.16 -18.10
C ASN A 320 26.56 -7.56 -17.20
N ASN A 321 27.36 -8.44 -16.58
CA ASN A 321 28.36 -8.10 -15.56
C ASN A 321 29.06 -6.79 -15.88
N ILE A 322 28.98 -5.83 -14.96
CA ILE A 322 29.90 -4.69 -14.82
C ILE A 322 31.27 -5.18 -15.28
N GLU A 323 31.73 -4.64 -16.41
CA GLU A 323 33.10 -4.81 -16.87
C GLU A 323 33.98 -4.56 -15.65
N ASN A 324 34.86 -5.51 -15.34
CA ASN A 324 35.82 -5.36 -14.26
C ASN A 324 36.53 -4.03 -14.48
N VAL A 325 36.15 -3.00 -13.72
CA VAL A 325 36.90 -1.75 -13.63
C VAL A 325 38.20 -2.15 -12.95
N SER A 326 39.18 -2.55 -13.75
CA SER A 326 40.54 -2.76 -13.30
C SER A 326 41.04 -1.39 -12.87
N VAL A 327 40.96 -1.11 -11.57
CA VAL A 327 41.60 0.05 -10.97
C VAL A 327 43.10 -0.19 -11.07
N THR A 328 43.73 0.41 -12.08
CA THR A 328 45.19 0.44 -12.19
C THR A 328 45.72 1.39 -11.12
N VAL A 329 46.16 0.85 -10.00
CA VAL A 329 46.85 1.62 -8.96
C VAL A 329 48.24 1.95 -9.49
N SER A 330 48.46 3.22 -9.86
CA SER A 330 49.80 3.72 -10.18
C SER A 330 50.56 3.96 -8.88
N TYR A 331 51.58 3.14 -8.61
CA TYR A 331 52.54 3.42 -7.54
C TYR A 331 53.52 4.47 -8.05
N GLY A 332 53.37 5.70 -7.57
CA GLY A 332 54.40 6.72 -7.73
C GLY A 332 55.66 6.29 -6.99
N THR A 333 56.73 6.00 -7.73
CA THR A 333 58.08 5.86 -7.16
C THR A 333 58.57 7.23 -6.75
N ALA A 334 58.80 7.40 -5.45
CA ALA A 334 59.55 8.52 -4.88
C ALA A 334 61.06 8.36 -5.14
#